data_AF-A0A177EJ57-F1
#
_entry.id   AF-A0A177EJ57-F1
#
_cell.length_a   1.000
_cell.length_b   1.000
_cell.length_c   1.000
_cell.angle_alpha   90.00
_cell.angle_beta   90.00
_cell.angle_gamma   90.00
#
_symmetry.space_group_name_H-M   'P 1'
#
loop_
_entity.id
_entity.type
_entity.pdbx_description
1 polymer ?
#
loop_
_entity_poly.entity_id
_entity_poly.type
_entity_poly.pdbx_seq_one_letter_code
_entity_poly.pdbx_strand_id
1 'polypeptide(L)'
;MKKVAVIDASALIQGLLEVVEFDQGYIPESVFAEVKCELGRERLERYSYKLEVRNPKEAHIATAQKKAEELGFTGLSKQDLDLAALSLELIEELPTAISSWMGPKDTSIENEVVCITSDGALKHVLLLLGVSLHDGFTADEKKYVQRCYTCQKIYKGSRKIDFCSLCGYGTITKVTCTEDNNGTHLHFKKDFINRPQTITFKGKPIRSSDQKEYKWYRQTKNKEMRQDEKSRRESQKEGEWMV
;
A
#
# COMPACT_ATOMS: atom_id res chain seq x y z
N MET A 1 -4.19 24.72 14.63
CA MET A 1 -3.32 24.14 13.58
C MET A 1 -4.26 23.62 12.50
N LYS A 2 -4.09 24.05 11.25
CA LYS A 2 -4.92 23.55 10.13
C LYS A 2 -4.38 22.20 9.67
N LYS A 3 -5.22 21.17 9.62
CA LYS A 3 -4.87 19.83 9.14
C LYS A 3 -5.07 19.76 7.63
N VAL A 4 -3.97 19.63 6.90
CA VAL A 4 -3.92 19.44 5.45
C VAL A 4 -3.72 17.95 5.17
N ALA A 5 -4.71 17.31 4.58
CA ALA A 5 -4.69 15.89 4.30
C ALA A 5 -4.27 15.59 2.86
N VAL A 6 -3.36 14.65 2.65
CA VAL A 6 -3.09 14.02 1.35
C VAL A 6 -3.75 12.66 1.33
N ILE A 7 -4.66 12.44 0.39
CA ILE A 7 -5.63 11.35 0.45
C ILE A 7 -5.33 10.28 -0.59
N ASP A 8 -5.16 9.06 -0.11
CA ASP A 8 -5.04 7.86 -0.92
C ASP A 8 -6.42 7.34 -1.38
N ALA A 9 -6.47 6.65 -2.51
CA ALA A 9 -7.66 5.97 -3.01
C ALA A 9 -8.17 4.95 -1.99
N SER A 10 -7.27 4.24 -1.32
CA SER A 10 -7.66 3.24 -0.31
C SER A 10 -8.41 3.87 0.87
N ALA A 11 -8.09 5.11 1.23
CA ALA A 11 -8.77 5.86 2.28
C ALA A 11 -10.19 6.26 1.87
N LEU A 12 -10.38 6.69 0.62
CA LEU A 12 -11.70 6.97 0.06
C LEU A 12 -12.57 5.72 0.01
N ILE A 13 -12.02 4.60 -0.46
CA ILE A 13 -12.78 3.35 -0.62
C ILE A 13 -13.23 2.80 0.74
N GLN A 14 -12.39 2.89 1.77
CA GLN A 14 -12.70 2.39 3.11
C GLN A 14 -13.50 3.37 3.98
N GLY A 15 -13.84 4.56 3.47
CA GLY A 15 -14.60 5.56 4.22
C GLY A 15 -13.82 6.22 5.34
N LEU A 16 -12.48 6.25 5.24
CA LEU A 16 -11.62 6.79 6.27
C LEU A 16 -11.85 8.29 6.50
N LEU A 17 -12.30 9.02 5.48
CA LEU A 17 -12.61 10.45 5.59
C LEU A 17 -13.80 10.75 6.51
N GLU A 18 -14.67 9.77 6.76
CA GLU A 18 -15.83 9.92 7.65
C GLU A 18 -15.45 9.85 9.14
N VAL A 19 -14.29 9.27 9.44
CA VAL A 19 -13.80 9.07 10.82
C VAL A 19 -12.63 9.97 11.19
N VAL A 20 -12.16 10.80 10.26
CA VAL A 20 -11.02 11.70 10.47
C VAL A 20 -11.38 13.14 10.18
N GLU A 21 -10.80 14.03 10.97
CA GLU A 21 -10.98 15.47 10.81
C GLU A 21 -9.80 16.06 10.04
N PHE A 22 -10.13 16.81 8.99
CA PHE A 22 -9.18 17.60 8.21
C PHE A 22 -9.86 18.87 7.68
N ASP A 23 -9.06 19.91 7.48
CA ASP A 23 -9.52 21.22 7.03
C ASP A 23 -9.51 21.31 5.50
N GLN A 24 -8.43 20.85 4.87
CA GLN A 24 -8.23 20.86 3.42
C GLN A 24 -7.63 19.51 2.99
N GLY A 25 -8.13 18.93 1.90
CA GLY A 25 -7.63 17.69 1.34
C GLY A 25 -7.07 17.87 -0.07
N TYR A 26 -5.99 17.15 -0.38
CA TYR A 26 -5.37 17.09 -1.69
C TYR A 26 -5.30 15.65 -2.17
N ILE A 27 -5.56 15.45 -3.46
CA ILE A 27 -5.46 14.14 -4.12
C ILE A 27 -4.70 14.28 -5.45
N PRO A 28 -3.67 13.46 -5.72
CA PRO A 28 -3.07 13.39 -7.05
C PRO A 28 -4.08 12.91 -8.10
N GLU A 29 -3.98 13.41 -9.33
CA GLU A 29 -4.83 12.99 -10.45
C GLU A 29 -4.73 11.48 -10.70
N SER A 30 -3.54 10.90 -10.51
CA SER A 30 -3.32 9.46 -10.66
C SER A 30 -4.10 8.62 -9.65
N VAL A 31 -4.23 9.12 -8.42
CA VAL A 31 -5.02 8.52 -7.33
C VAL A 31 -6.50 8.77 -7.55
N PHE A 32 -6.88 10.00 -7.95
CA PHE A 32 -8.26 10.35 -8.28
C PHE A 32 -8.81 9.46 -9.40
N ALA A 33 -8.06 9.26 -10.47
CA ALA A 33 -8.42 8.41 -11.60
C ALA A 33 -8.46 6.90 -11.25
N GLU A 34 -7.83 6.49 -10.16
CA GLU A 34 -7.89 5.13 -9.63
C GLU A 34 -9.23 4.83 -8.94
N VAL A 35 -9.87 5.85 -8.37
CA VAL A 35 -11.15 5.72 -7.66
C VAL A 35 -12.29 5.50 -8.65
N LYS A 36 -12.59 4.21 -8.89
CA LYS A 36 -13.60 3.78 -9.86
C LYS A 36 -14.89 3.26 -9.23
N CYS A 37 -14.87 2.94 -7.95
CA CYS A 37 -16.05 2.41 -7.26
C CYS A 37 -17.06 3.52 -6.93
N GLU A 38 -18.33 3.15 -6.89
CA GLU A 38 -19.46 4.01 -6.53
C GLU A 38 -19.23 4.76 -5.23
N LEU A 39 -19.03 4.01 -4.13
CA LEU A 39 -18.80 4.55 -2.79
C LEU A 39 -17.62 5.53 -2.74
N GLY A 40 -16.57 5.27 -3.53
CA GLY A 40 -15.43 6.17 -3.62
C GLY A 40 -15.79 7.49 -4.31
N ARG A 41 -16.60 7.44 -5.37
CA ARG A 41 -17.07 8.62 -6.10
C ARG A 41 -18.09 9.43 -5.31
N GLU A 42 -19.03 8.78 -4.65
CA GLU A 42 -19.97 9.44 -3.73
C GLU A 42 -19.22 10.21 -2.64
N ARG A 43 -18.14 9.63 -2.10
CA ARG A 43 -17.30 10.31 -1.12
C ARG A 43 -16.52 11.46 -1.73
N LEU A 44 -15.98 11.32 -2.94
CA LEU A 44 -15.34 12.44 -3.65
C LEU A 44 -16.32 13.60 -3.84
N GLU A 45 -17.56 13.33 -4.22
CA GLU A 45 -18.61 14.34 -4.36
C GLU A 45 -18.97 14.96 -3.01
N ARG A 46 -19.18 14.15 -1.98
CA ARG A 46 -19.48 14.60 -0.61
C ARG A 46 -18.40 15.52 -0.06
N TYR A 47 -17.13 15.22 -0.32
CA TYR A 47 -15.99 16.00 0.17
C TYR A 47 -15.46 17.01 -0.86
N SER A 48 -16.13 17.21 -2.00
CA SER A 48 -15.67 18.10 -3.08
C SER A 48 -15.38 19.54 -2.63
N TYR A 49 -16.09 20.03 -1.62
CA TYR A 49 -15.88 21.36 -1.03
C TYR A 49 -14.57 21.48 -0.22
N LYS A 50 -13.96 20.35 0.16
CA LYS A 50 -12.68 20.27 0.89
C LYS A 50 -11.55 19.64 0.07
N LEU A 51 -11.86 18.99 -1.04
CA LEU A 51 -10.90 18.23 -1.84
C LEU A 51 -10.47 18.99 -3.08
N GLU A 52 -9.15 19.09 -3.26
CA GLU A 52 -8.53 19.66 -4.45
C GLU A 52 -7.67 18.60 -5.14
N VAL A 53 -7.85 18.47 -6.45
CA VAL A 53 -6.98 17.61 -7.26
C VAL A 53 -5.71 18.38 -7.59
N ARG A 54 -4.56 17.87 -7.13
CA ARG A 54 -3.25 18.51 -7.31
C ARG A 54 -2.19 17.48 -7.59
N ASN A 55 -1.45 17.66 -8.68
CA ASN A 55 -0.30 16.80 -9.00
C ASN A 55 1.00 17.35 -8.41
N PRO A 56 1.92 16.46 -7.99
CA PRO A 56 3.24 16.87 -7.54
C PRO A 56 4.11 17.36 -8.70
N LYS A 57 5.08 18.22 -8.39
CA LYS A 57 6.13 18.61 -9.33
C LYS A 57 7.09 17.45 -9.59
N GLU A 58 7.61 17.36 -10.80
CA GLU A 58 8.54 16.30 -11.22
C GLU A 58 9.79 16.21 -10.31
N ALA A 59 10.25 17.34 -9.76
CA ALA A 59 11.36 17.38 -8.81
C ALA A 59 11.08 16.60 -7.51
N HIS A 60 9.85 16.69 -6.97
CA HIS A 60 9.47 15.98 -5.76
C HIS A 60 9.21 14.50 -6.03
N ILE A 61 8.71 14.14 -7.23
CA ILE A 61 8.59 12.73 -7.65
C ILE A 61 9.97 12.06 -7.68
N ALA A 62 10.96 12.70 -8.31
CA ALA A 62 12.33 12.19 -8.34
C ALA A 62 12.93 12.05 -6.93
N THR A 63 12.64 13.00 -6.04
CA THR A 63 13.10 12.98 -4.65
C THR A 63 12.45 11.84 -3.86
N ALA A 64 11.13 11.66 -3.99
CA ALA A 64 10.40 10.57 -3.34
C ALA A 64 10.89 9.20 -3.82
N GLN A 65 11.10 9.05 -5.12
CA GLN A 65 11.64 7.83 -5.71
C GLN A 65 13.05 7.52 -5.18
N LYS A 66 13.96 8.49 -5.23
CA LYS A 66 15.34 8.31 -4.75
C LYS A 66 15.37 7.89 -3.28
N LYS A 67 14.63 8.59 -2.41
CA LYS A 67 14.56 8.26 -0.99
C LYS A 67 13.96 6.87 -0.76
N ALA A 68 12.91 6.50 -1.51
CA ALA A 68 12.31 5.18 -1.42
C ALA A 68 13.29 4.07 -1.82
N GLU A 69 14.05 4.27 -2.90
CA GLU A 69 15.09 3.33 -3.35
C GLU A 69 16.23 3.18 -2.34
N GLU A 70 16.71 4.27 -1.74
CA GLU A 70 17.72 4.28 -0.68
C GLU A 70 17.25 3.48 0.55
N LEU A 71 15.95 3.52 0.85
CA LEU A 71 15.31 2.76 1.93
C LEU A 71 14.97 1.31 1.52
N GLY A 72 15.26 0.90 0.28
CA GLY A 72 15.07 -0.47 -0.22
C GLY A 72 13.68 -0.76 -0.79
N PHE A 73 12.85 0.26 -1.03
CA PHE A 73 11.55 0.13 -1.68
C PHE A 73 11.68 0.35 -3.19
N THR A 74 11.77 -0.74 -3.95
CA THR A 74 11.96 -0.70 -5.42
C THR A 74 10.71 -1.09 -6.22
N GLY A 75 9.55 -1.19 -5.57
CA GLY A 75 8.31 -1.72 -6.16
C GLY A 75 7.06 -0.89 -5.86
N LEU A 76 7.22 0.39 -5.53
CA LEU A 76 6.09 1.31 -5.32
C LEU A 76 5.38 1.58 -6.65
N SER A 77 4.05 1.69 -6.59
CA SER A 77 3.27 2.07 -7.77
C SER A 77 3.48 3.55 -8.12
N LYS A 78 3.07 3.96 -9.32
CA LYS A 78 3.10 5.38 -9.70
C LYS A 78 2.26 6.22 -8.73
N GLN A 79 1.10 5.72 -8.35
CA GLN A 79 0.17 6.40 -7.46
C GLN A 79 0.75 6.59 -6.06
N ASP A 80 1.44 5.58 -5.54
CA ASP A 80 2.16 5.66 -4.26
C ASP A 80 3.26 6.73 -4.28
N LEU A 81 4.02 6.79 -5.39
CA LEU A 81 5.07 7.78 -5.58
C LEU A 81 4.49 9.20 -5.71
N ASP A 82 3.41 9.37 -6.47
CA ASP A 82 2.75 10.66 -6.64
C ASP A 82 2.17 11.16 -5.29
N LEU A 83 1.58 10.27 -4.50
CA LEU A 83 1.05 10.59 -3.17
C LEU A 83 2.18 11.02 -2.20
N ALA A 84 3.27 10.26 -2.17
CA ALA A 84 4.43 10.58 -1.33
C ALA A 84 5.10 11.90 -1.76
N ALA A 85 5.25 12.12 -3.07
CA ALA A 85 5.82 13.33 -3.63
C ALA A 85 4.99 14.57 -3.31
N LEU A 86 3.66 14.49 -3.46
CA LEU A 86 2.76 15.60 -3.15
C LEU A 86 2.81 15.95 -1.65
N SER A 87 2.94 14.94 -0.80
CA SER A 87 3.07 15.15 0.64
C SER A 87 4.35 15.88 1.00
N LEU A 88 5.49 15.47 0.41
CA LEU A 88 6.77 16.14 0.60
C LEU A 88 6.74 17.59 0.10
N GLU A 89 6.09 17.82 -1.05
CA GLU A 89 5.91 19.16 -1.62
C GLU A 89 5.10 20.07 -0.69
N LEU A 90 3.96 19.59 -0.18
CA LEU A 90 3.11 20.36 0.74
C LEU A 90 3.81 20.66 2.07
N ILE A 91 4.64 19.73 2.58
CA ILE A 91 5.44 19.94 3.79
C ILE A 91 6.45 21.08 3.59
N GLU A 92 7.03 21.20 2.39
CA GLU A 92 8.00 22.25 2.06
C GLU A 92 7.32 23.61 1.77
N GLU A 93 6.17 23.59 1.11
CA GLU A 93 5.44 24.81 0.75
C GLU A 93 4.69 25.45 1.91
N LEU A 94 4.14 24.65 2.82
CA LEU A 94 3.32 25.14 3.91
C LEU A 94 4.15 25.39 5.16
N PRO A 95 3.94 26.53 5.86
CA PRO A 95 4.52 26.75 7.17
C PRO A 95 3.94 25.70 8.12
N THR A 96 4.79 24.75 8.50
CA THR A 96 4.46 23.70 9.45
C THR A 96 4.97 24.07 10.84
N ALA A 97 4.43 23.44 11.89
CA ALA A 97 4.91 23.66 13.26
C ALA A 97 6.44 23.44 13.39
N ILE A 98 6.99 22.52 12.60
CA ILE A 98 8.44 22.22 12.54
C ILE A 98 9.22 23.37 11.92
N SER A 99 8.76 23.95 10.79
CA SER A 99 9.44 25.09 10.17
C SER A 99 9.31 26.37 11.00
N SER A 100 8.23 26.51 11.76
CA SER A 100 8.00 27.63 12.70
C SER A 100 9.04 27.66 13.83
N TRP A 101 9.46 26.50 14.36
CA TRP A 101 10.57 26.40 15.32
C TRP A 101 11.92 26.81 14.72
N MET A 102 12.10 26.66 13.40
CA MET A 102 13.37 26.95 12.70
C MET A 102 13.39 28.30 11.97
N GLY A 103 12.29 29.07 11.97
CA GLY A 103 12.11 30.27 11.15
C GLY A 103 11.51 31.49 11.88
N PRO A 104 11.32 32.62 11.18
CA PRO A 104 10.76 33.84 11.77
C PRO A 104 9.32 33.62 12.25
N LYS A 105 9.00 34.14 13.44
CA LYS A 105 7.74 33.92 14.20
C LYS A 105 6.46 34.52 13.58
N ASP A 106 6.48 34.95 12.31
CA ASP A 106 5.47 35.86 11.77
C ASP A 106 4.32 35.19 11.00
N THR A 107 4.20 33.85 11.03
CA THR A 107 3.09 33.16 10.36
C THR A 107 2.06 32.64 11.36
N SER A 108 0.91 33.31 11.45
CA SER A 108 -0.15 33.06 12.43
C SER A 108 -0.96 31.77 12.20
N ILE A 109 -0.64 30.98 11.17
CA ILE A 109 -1.35 29.74 10.83
C ILE A 109 -0.33 28.61 10.68
N GLU A 110 -0.22 27.77 11.70
CA GLU A 110 0.52 26.51 11.64
C GLU A 110 -0.30 25.47 10.89
N ASN A 111 0.28 24.83 9.88
CA ASN A 111 -0.31 23.71 9.16
C ASN A 111 0.32 22.38 9.62
N GLU A 112 -0.49 21.33 9.59
CA GLU A 112 -0.05 19.96 9.78
C GLU A 112 -0.41 19.17 8.53
N VAL A 113 0.62 18.74 7.79
CA VAL A 113 0.43 17.94 6.59
C VAL A 113 0.43 16.47 6.99
N VAL A 114 -0.67 15.78 6.71
CA VAL A 114 -0.87 14.36 7.07
C VAL A 114 -1.31 13.55 5.87
N CYS A 115 -0.82 12.33 5.75
CA CYS A 115 -1.31 11.35 4.80
C CYS A 115 -2.43 10.51 5.41
N ILE A 116 -3.46 10.24 4.61
CA ILE A 116 -4.54 9.32 4.93
C ILE A 116 -4.49 8.15 3.96
N THR A 117 -4.09 6.99 4.46
CA THR A 117 -4.03 5.73 3.71
C THR A 117 -4.37 4.54 4.61
N SER A 118 -4.91 3.49 4.01
CA SER A 118 -5.11 2.20 4.67
C SER A 118 -4.02 1.17 4.35
N ASP A 119 -3.17 1.43 3.34
CA ASP A 119 -2.14 0.47 2.93
C ASP A 119 -0.96 0.49 3.90
N GLY A 120 -0.71 -0.63 4.58
CA GLY A 120 0.38 -0.75 5.54
C GLY A 120 1.78 -0.60 4.94
N ALA A 121 1.98 -0.98 3.68
CA ALA A 121 3.25 -0.77 2.99
C ALA A 121 3.48 0.73 2.74
N LEU A 122 2.44 1.43 2.26
CA LEU A 122 2.50 2.87 2.01
C LEU A 122 2.69 3.66 3.30
N LYS A 123 1.97 3.31 4.37
CA LYS A 123 2.16 3.90 5.72
C LYS A 123 3.63 3.84 6.15
N HIS A 124 4.26 2.69 6.01
CA HIS A 124 5.65 2.50 6.43
C HIS A 124 6.62 3.34 5.59
N VAL A 125 6.42 3.38 4.27
CA VAL A 125 7.22 4.21 3.37
C VAL A 125 7.07 5.70 3.71
N LEU A 126 5.83 6.19 3.86
CA LEU A 126 5.55 7.59 4.19
C LEU A 126 6.23 8.02 5.51
N LEU A 127 6.14 7.20 6.56
CA LEU A 127 6.82 7.47 7.83
C LEU A 127 8.34 7.55 7.67
N LEU A 128 8.96 6.64 6.92
CA LEU A 128 10.40 6.67 6.66
C LEU A 128 10.83 7.87 5.79
N LEU A 129 9.94 8.36 4.93
CA LEU A 129 10.16 9.59 4.16
C LEU A 129 10.01 10.87 5.00
N GLY A 130 9.58 10.75 6.26
CA GLY A 130 9.32 11.88 7.16
C GLY A 130 7.95 12.52 6.97
N VAL A 131 7.01 11.83 6.30
CA VAL A 131 5.63 12.28 6.13
C VAL A 131 4.78 11.77 7.29
N SER A 132 4.06 12.68 7.95
CA SER A 132 3.14 12.33 9.04
C SER A 132 1.92 11.57 8.50
N LEU A 133 1.42 10.60 9.26
CA LEU A 133 0.14 9.95 9.02
C LEU A 133 -0.91 10.59 9.93
N HIS A 134 -2.17 10.62 9.49
CA HIS A 134 -3.25 11.10 10.37
C HIS A 134 -3.38 10.20 11.61
N ASP A 135 -3.65 10.79 12.78
CA ASP A 135 -3.64 10.17 14.12
C ASP A 135 -4.36 8.81 14.20
N GLY A 136 -5.48 8.67 13.50
CA GLY A 136 -6.28 7.43 13.45
C GLY A 136 -5.67 6.30 12.62
N PHE A 137 -4.55 6.52 11.93
CA PHE A 137 -3.98 5.60 10.95
C PHE A 137 -2.49 5.35 11.13
N THR A 138 -2.00 5.38 12.36
CA THR A 138 -0.66 4.92 12.71
C THR A 138 -0.38 3.56 12.07
N ALA A 139 0.88 3.36 11.65
CA ALA A 139 1.28 2.09 11.07
C ALA A 139 1.13 1.00 12.13
N ASP A 140 0.18 0.07 11.93
CA ASP A 140 0.23 -1.21 12.61
C ASP A 140 1.62 -1.80 12.32
N GLU A 141 2.46 -1.97 13.34
CA GLU A 141 3.80 -2.56 13.24
C GLU A 141 3.77 -4.07 12.90
N LYS A 142 2.77 -4.52 12.13
CA LYS A 142 2.64 -5.89 11.66
C LYS A 142 3.72 -6.15 10.62
N LYS A 143 4.84 -6.67 11.09
CA LYS A 143 5.88 -7.24 10.22
C LYS A 143 5.38 -8.53 9.60
N TYR A 144 5.76 -8.76 8.34
CA TYR A 144 5.44 -10.00 7.64
C TYR A 144 6.71 -10.64 7.14
N VAL A 145 6.75 -11.98 7.21
CA VAL A 145 7.82 -12.79 6.62
C VAL A 145 7.23 -13.83 5.69
N GLN A 146 8.04 -14.28 4.73
CA GLN A 146 7.70 -15.43 3.90
C GLN A 146 8.33 -16.68 4.53
N ARG A 147 7.60 -17.79 4.61
CA ARG A 147 8.14 -19.07 5.08
C ARG A 147 7.72 -20.22 4.19
N CYS A 148 8.54 -21.25 4.13
CA CYS A 148 8.14 -22.54 3.57
C CYS A 148 7.38 -23.33 4.64
N TYR A 149 6.13 -23.76 4.38
CA TYR A 149 5.42 -24.58 5.37
C TYR A 149 5.84 -26.06 5.39
N THR A 150 6.62 -26.51 4.42
CA THR A 150 7.18 -27.87 4.39
C THR A 150 8.43 -27.99 5.25
N CYS A 151 9.44 -27.12 5.02
CA CYS A 151 10.73 -27.20 5.71
C CYS A 151 10.96 -26.10 6.75
N GLN A 152 9.97 -25.23 6.96
CA GLN A 152 9.99 -24.13 7.95
C GLN A 152 11.08 -23.07 7.74
N LYS A 153 11.77 -23.05 6.58
CA LYS A 153 12.72 -21.98 6.26
C LYS A 153 12.01 -20.63 6.17
N ILE A 154 12.52 -19.65 6.91
CA ILE A 154 12.06 -18.26 6.93
C ILE A 154 12.88 -17.42 5.96
N TYR A 155 12.22 -16.50 5.29
CA TYR A 155 12.78 -15.54 4.35
C TYR A 155 12.38 -14.12 4.76
N LYS A 156 13.38 -13.32 5.14
CA LYS A 156 13.20 -11.95 5.68
C LYS A 156 13.37 -10.84 4.62
N GLY A 157 13.10 -11.15 3.35
CA GLY A 157 13.24 -10.20 2.23
C GLY A 157 11.90 -9.69 1.70
N SER A 158 11.92 -8.50 1.09
CA SER A 158 10.77 -7.91 0.40
C SER A 158 10.40 -8.65 -0.89
N ARG A 159 11.38 -9.31 -1.54
CA ARG A 159 11.17 -10.04 -2.79
C ARG A 159 10.26 -11.24 -2.57
N LYS A 160 9.24 -11.39 -3.42
CA LYS A 160 8.37 -12.56 -3.44
C LYS A 160 9.16 -13.81 -3.82
N ILE A 161 9.01 -14.87 -3.04
CA ILE A 161 9.67 -16.16 -3.26
C ILE A 161 8.60 -17.16 -3.66
N ASP A 162 8.73 -17.70 -4.86
CA ASP A 162 7.79 -18.68 -5.38
C ASP A 162 8.17 -20.12 -4.98
N PHE A 163 9.47 -20.42 -4.87
CA PHE A 163 9.98 -21.74 -4.52
C PHE A 163 10.98 -21.68 -3.36
N CYS A 164 10.88 -22.64 -2.44
CA CYS A 164 11.80 -22.74 -1.33
C CYS A 164 13.20 -23.15 -1.80
N SER A 165 14.21 -22.31 -1.54
CA SER A 165 15.61 -22.62 -1.80
C SER A 165 16.20 -23.79 -0.99
N LEU A 166 15.52 -24.28 0.05
CA LEU A 166 16.00 -25.44 0.82
C LEU A 166 15.38 -26.76 0.34
N CYS A 167 14.07 -26.80 0.09
CA CYS A 167 13.37 -28.03 -0.29
C CYS A 167 12.87 -28.07 -1.74
N GLY A 168 12.99 -26.98 -2.50
CA GLY A 168 12.57 -26.88 -3.90
C GLY A 168 11.06 -26.78 -4.13
N TYR A 169 10.22 -26.97 -3.11
CA TYR A 169 8.77 -26.93 -3.28
C TYR A 169 8.21 -25.50 -3.33
N GLY A 170 7.13 -25.32 -4.09
CA GLY A 170 6.34 -24.09 -4.17
C GLY A 170 5.41 -23.89 -2.97
N THR A 171 5.93 -24.04 -1.74
CA THR A 171 5.15 -24.06 -0.50
C THR A 171 5.38 -22.82 0.36
N ILE A 172 5.57 -21.66 -0.28
CA ILE A 172 5.82 -20.40 0.40
C ILE A 172 4.50 -19.73 0.82
N THR A 173 4.44 -19.30 2.09
CA THR A 173 3.30 -18.57 2.67
C THR A 173 3.80 -17.30 3.36
N LYS A 174 3.02 -16.21 3.28
CA LYS A 174 3.28 -14.96 4.00
C LYS A 174 2.55 -15.02 5.35
N VAL A 175 3.26 -14.74 6.44
CA VAL A 175 2.73 -14.78 7.81
C VAL A 175 3.19 -13.55 8.58
N THR A 176 2.36 -13.08 9.51
CA THR A 176 2.73 -11.98 10.42
C THR A 176 3.73 -12.49 11.45
N CYS A 177 4.66 -11.65 11.88
CA CYS A 177 5.66 -12.03 12.87
C CYS A 177 6.01 -10.90 13.84
N THR A 178 6.52 -11.28 15.00
CA THR A 178 7.22 -10.41 15.96
C THR A 178 8.67 -10.87 16.05
N GLU A 179 9.60 -9.92 16.16
CA GLU A 179 11.03 -10.21 16.34
C GLU A 179 11.45 -9.77 17.74
N ASP A 180 11.84 -10.73 18.57
CA ASP A 180 12.33 -10.52 19.92
C ASP A 180 13.80 -10.93 20.01
N ASN A 181 14.46 -10.69 21.15
CA ASN A 181 15.83 -11.13 21.41
C ASN A 181 16.02 -12.66 21.27
N ASN A 182 14.94 -13.43 21.39
CA ASN A 182 14.93 -14.89 21.24
C ASN A 182 14.67 -15.38 19.80
N GLY A 183 14.44 -14.48 18.83
CA GLY A 183 14.21 -14.83 17.42
C GLY A 183 12.86 -14.34 16.88
N THR A 184 12.38 -15.00 15.81
CA THR A 184 11.18 -14.58 15.07
C THR A 184 9.98 -15.45 15.45
N HIS A 185 9.01 -14.86 16.13
CA HIS A 185 7.74 -15.47 16.50
C HIS A 185 6.71 -15.29 15.39
N LEU A 186 6.10 -16.39 14.92
CA LEU A 186 5.15 -16.37 13.81
C LEU A 186 3.71 -16.44 14.31
N HIS A 187 2.83 -15.62 13.76
CA HIS A 187 1.42 -15.56 14.12
C HIS A 187 0.55 -16.23 13.06
N PHE A 188 -0.12 -17.32 13.45
CA PHE A 188 -1.00 -18.09 12.58
C PHE A 188 -2.48 -17.83 12.89
N LYS A 189 -3.34 -18.04 11.89
CA LYS A 189 -4.79 -18.11 12.14
C LYS A 189 -5.08 -19.26 13.13
N LYS A 190 -6.05 -19.07 14.01
CA LYS A 190 -6.57 -20.14 14.86
C LYS A 190 -6.98 -21.34 13.99
N ASP A 191 -6.57 -22.53 14.39
CA ASP A 191 -6.80 -23.80 13.67
C ASP A 191 -6.19 -23.85 12.25
N PHE A 192 -5.05 -23.20 12.05
CA PHE A 192 -4.35 -23.24 10.77
C PHE A 192 -3.85 -24.66 10.44
N ILE A 193 -4.35 -25.20 9.32
CA ILE A 193 -3.93 -26.49 8.77
C ILE A 193 -3.09 -26.24 7.51
N ASN A 194 -1.87 -26.80 7.48
CA ASN A 194 -1.05 -26.77 6.28
C ASN A 194 -1.71 -27.60 5.17
N ARG A 195 -2.30 -26.93 4.18
CA ARG A 195 -2.79 -27.60 2.97
C ARG A 195 -1.64 -27.63 1.95
N PRO A 196 -1.13 -28.82 1.56
CA PRO A 196 -0.12 -28.90 0.53
C PRO A 196 -0.71 -28.48 -0.81
N GLN A 197 -0.52 -27.22 -1.18
CA GLN A 197 -0.73 -26.75 -2.56
C GLN A 197 0.54 -27.02 -3.35
N THR A 198 0.66 -28.23 -3.87
CA THR A 198 1.65 -28.52 -4.90
C THR A 198 1.18 -27.86 -6.18
N ILE A 199 1.95 -26.91 -6.71
CA ILE A 199 1.70 -26.35 -8.03
C ILE A 199 1.88 -27.50 -9.04
N THR A 200 0.82 -27.83 -9.78
CA THR A 200 0.85 -28.90 -10.77
C THR A 200 0.49 -28.38 -12.15
N PHE A 201 1.06 -29.00 -13.17
CA PHE A 201 0.69 -28.81 -14.57
C PHE A 201 0.36 -30.17 -15.16
N LYS A 202 -0.88 -30.34 -15.65
CA LYS A 202 -1.39 -31.62 -16.18
C LYS A 202 -1.17 -32.80 -15.21
N GLY A 203 -1.41 -32.58 -13.91
CA GLY A 203 -1.25 -33.59 -12.86
C GLY A 203 0.19 -33.87 -12.41
N LYS A 204 1.21 -33.25 -13.03
CA LYS A 204 2.61 -33.37 -12.62
C LYS A 204 3.06 -32.17 -11.80
N PRO A 205 3.84 -32.36 -10.71
CA PRO A 205 4.31 -31.26 -9.88
C PRO A 205 5.36 -30.40 -10.61
N ILE A 206 5.18 -29.09 -10.54
CA ILE A 206 6.16 -28.10 -10.99
C ILE A 206 7.15 -27.89 -9.85
N ARG A 207 8.45 -28.05 -10.15
CA ARG A 207 9.53 -28.09 -9.15
C ARG A 207 10.46 -26.89 -9.21
N SER A 208 10.46 -26.14 -10.31
CA SER A 208 11.35 -25.00 -10.49
C SER A 208 10.70 -23.90 -11.32
N SER A 209 11.12 -22.65 -11.07
CA SER A 209 10.70 -21.48 -11.83
C SER A 209 11.16 -21.49 -13.29
N ASP A 210 12.23 -22.23 -13.60
CA ASP A 210 12.81 -22.26 -14.95
C ASP A 210 12.02 -23.17 -15.90
N GLN A 211 11.18 -24.06 -15.34
CA GLN A 211 10.33 -24.96 -16.10
C GLN A 211 9.37 -24.18 -17.00
N LYS A 212 9.21 -24.62 -18.25
CA LYS A 212 8.26 -24.01 -19.20
C LYS A 212 6.83 -24.06 -18.65
N GLU A 213 6.51 -25.13 -17.94
CA GLU A 213 5.26 -25.38 -17.23
C GLU A 213 5.00 -24.30 -16.18
N TYR A 214 6.04 -23.87 -15.45
CA TYR A 214 5.91 -22.78 -14.48
C TYR A 214 5.62 -21.44 -15.17
N LYS A 215 6.35 -21.13 -16.25
CA LYS A 215 6.11 -19.91 -17.04
C LYS A 215 4.68 -19.87 -17.59
N TRP A 216 4.17 -21.01 -18.05
CA TRP A 216 2.78 -21.13 -18.48
C TRP A 216 1.80 -20.95 -17.33
N TYR A 217 2.00 -21.66 -16.21
CA TYR A 217 1.18 -21.52 -15.00
C TYR A 217 1.09 -20.06 -14.54
N ARG A 218 2.23 -19.36 -14.48
CA ARG A 218 2.36 -17.93 -14.19
C ARG A 218 1.52 -17.07 -15.14
N GLN A 219 1.62 -17.31 -16.45
CA GLN A 219 0.86 -16.56 -17.44
C GLN A 219 -0.64 -16.80 -17.30
N THR A 220 -1.06 -18.04 -17.10
CA THR A 220 -2.46 -18.42 -16.90
C THR A 220 -3.02 -17.78 -15.64
N LYS A 221 -2.31 -17.87 -14.51
CA LYS A 221 -2.71 -17.22 -13.24
C LYS A 221 -2.82 -15.70 -13.38
N ASN A 222 -1.87 -15.07 -14.07
CA ASN A 222 -1.94 -13.62 -14.32
C ASN A 222 -3.16 -13.25 -15.18
N LYS A 223 -3.56 -14.10 -16.13
CA LYS A 223 -4.77 -13.91 -16.94
C LYS A 223 -6.04 -14.10 -16.10
N GLU A 224 -6.11 -15.17 -15.30
CA GLU A 224 -7.21 -15.43 -14.37
C GLU A 224 -7.41 -14.24 -13.43
N MET A 225 -6.33 -13.74 -12.78
CA MET A 225 -6.44 -12.58 -11.88
C MET A 225 -6.97 -11.34 -12.61
N ARG A 226 -6.54 -11.08 -13.85
CA ARG A 226 -7.06 -9.98 -14.66
C ARG A 226 -8.55 -10.16 -15.02
N GLN A 227 -8.98 -11.40 -15.24
CA GLN A 227 -10.38 -11.73 -15.54
C GLN A 227 -11.26 -11.64 -14.28
N ASP A 228 -10.79 -12.12 -13.13
CA ASP A 228 -11.44 -11.97 -11.83
C ASP A 228 -11.58 -10.49 -11.46
N GLU A 229 -10.55 -9.70 -11.70
CA GLU A 229 -10.59 -8.26 -11.48
C GLU A 229 -11.60 -7.58 -12.42
N LYS A 230 -11.69 -8.03 -13.69
CA LYS A 230 -12.67 -7.51 -14.65
C LYS A 230 -14.11 -7.89 -14.26
N SER A 231 -14.35 -9.15 -13.89
CA SER A 231 -15.68 -9.63 -13.49
C SER A 231 -16.16 -8.98 -12.19
N ARG A 232 -15.27 -8.78 -11.20
CA ARG A 232 -15.60 -7.99 -9.99
C ARG A 232 -16.05 -6.57 -10.33
N ARG A 233 -15.39 -5.93 -11.30
CA ARG A 233 -15.77 -4.59 -11.78
C ARG A 233 -17.11 -4.59 -12.54
N GLU A 234 -17.44 -5.67 -13.24
CA GLU A 234 -18.71 -5.83 -13.96
C GLU A 234 -19.86 -6.13 -12.99
N SER A 235 -19.69 -7.02 -12.02
CA SER A 235 -20.71 -7.31 -10.99
C SER A 235 -20.98 -6.13 -10.06
N GLN A 236 -19.99 -5.29 -9.76
CA GLN A 236 -20.23 -4.02 -9.05
C GLN A 236 -21.11 -3.07 -9.88
N LYS A 237 -20.91 -3.03 -11.21
CA LYS A 237 -21.75 -2.23 -12.11
C LYS A 237 -23.16 -2.79 -12.26
N GLU A 238 -23.38 -4.10 -12.19
CA GLU A 238 -24.73 -4.67 -12.32
C GLU A 238 -25.55 -4.53 -11.02
N GLY A 239 -24.89 -4.54 -9.86
CA GLY A 239 -25.54 -4.27 -8.57
C GLY A 239 -26.05 -2.82 -8.44
N GLU A 240 -25.37 -1.87 -9.07
CA GLU A 240 -25.77 -0.45 -9.18
C GLU A 240 -27.08 -0.23 -9.96
N TRP A 241 -27.47 -1.14 -10.86
CA TRP A 241 -28.67 -0.98 -11.72
C TRP A 241 -29.92 -1.69 -11.17
N MET A 242 -29.80 -2.42 -10.05
CA MET A 242 -30.91 -3.13 -9.41
C MET A 242 -31.45 -2.45 -8.14
N VAL A 243 -31.03 -1.20 -7.86
CA VAL A 243 -31.55 -0.33 -6.79
C VAL A 243 -32.33 0.82 -7.40
#